data_AF-A0A2H0VEK2-F1
#
_entry.id   AF-A0A2H0VEK2-F1
#
_cell.length_a   1.000
_cell.length_b   1.000
_cell.length_c   1.000
_cell.angle_alpha   90.00
_cell.angle_beta   90.00
_cell.angle_gamma   90.00
#
_symmetry.space_group_name_H-M   'P 1'
#
loop_
_entity.id
_entity.type
_entity.pdbx_description
1 polymer ?
#
loop_
_entity_poly.entity_id
_entity_poly.type
_entity_poly.pdbx_seq_one_letter_code
_entity_poly.pdbx_strand_id
1 'polypeptide(L)'
;MKINNTLKLIIAIVVSELAGIIGSVFTTPSIAGWYAGIVKPALNPPAWVFGPVWTTLFALMGIAAFLVWKKGLDRRDVKIALGIFLGQLVLNTLWSIIFFGLHSPGGAFIEIIFLWLAILATIIAFVKISKPAAWLLVPYILWVSFAGYLNYSIWQLNSPTSGEQVACTQEAKLCPDGSYVGRTGPKCEFAVCPGGNNDPWKTMTDSKTGMTFQYPETLLTTYIHAQDWPPQVQVLNELFTCTEAGSETARAGKTEKRLVDDREYCRTSIVEGAAGSIYTQYAYAFPLYSTGSTQADRKTIIFIFTIRATQCGNYDEAERKACEGEREAFDLDSVVDRMAKSINFK
;
A
#
# COMPACT_ATOMS: atom_id res chain seq x y z
N MET A 1 12.94 42.04 34.19
CA MET A 1 11.86 41.77 35.17
C MET A 1 11.97 40.31 35.62
N LYS A 2 12.18 40.01 36.91
CA LYS A 2 12.23 38.62 37.38
C LYS A 2 10.83 38.01 37.29
N ILE A 3 10.61 37.10 36.33
CA ILE A 3 9.33 36.40 36.16
C ILE A 3 9.05 35.57 37.42
N ASN A 4 7.90 35.81 38.06
CA ASN A 4 7.46 35.03 39.23
C ASN A 4 7.26 33.54 38.85
N ASN A 5 7.50 32.63 39.79
CA ASN A 5 7.34 31.19 39.58
C ASN A 5 5.92 30.80 39.13
N THR A 6 4.89 31.47 39.65
CA THR A 6 3.51 31.25 39.19
C THR A 6 3.36 31.54 37.70
N LEU A 7 3.95 32.63 37.23
CA LEU A 7 3.89 33.01 35.82
C LEU A 7 4.70 32.05 34.94
N LYS A 8 5.87 31.57 35.41
CA LYS A 8 6.63 30.52 34.70
C LYS A 8 5.85 29.22 34.57
N LEU A 9 5.12 28.81 35.61
CA LEU A 9 4.28 27.63 35.60
C LEU A 9 3.16 27.75 34.56
N ILE A 10 2.44 28.87 34.58
CA ILE A 10 1.36 29.15 33.63
C ILE A 10 1.90 29.11 32.19
N ILE A 11 3.01 29.81 31.93
CA ILE A 11 3.62 29.84 30.59
C ILE A 11 4.01 28.42 30.14
N ALA A 12 4.65 27.64 30.99
CA ALA A 12 5.11 26.30 30.62
C ALA A 12 3.95 25.34 30.31
N ILE A 13 2.87 25.40 31.08
CA ILE A 13 1.64 24.63 30.81
C ILE A 13 1.00 25.10 29.52
N VAL A 14 0.77 26.41 29.36
CA VAL A 14 0.12 26.96 28.16
C VAL A 14 0.90 26.63 26.90
N VAL A 15 2.23 26.75 26.89
CA VAL A 15 3.07 26.37 25.74
C VAL A 15 2.93 24.89 25.41
N SER A 16 2.85 24.02 26.42
CA SER A 16 2.72 22.58 26.21
C SER A 16 1.33 22.22 25.66
N GLU A 17 0.27 22.79 26.21
CA GLU A 17 -1.10 22.61 25.71
C GLU A 17 -1.29 23.18 24.30
N LEU A 18 -0.67 24.32 23.99
CA LEU A 18 -0.71 24.90 22.65
C LEU A 18 -0.13 23.94 21.59
N ALA A 19 0.95 23.22 21.90
CA ALA A 19 1.48 22.20 20.99
C ALA A 19 0.45 21.09 20.71
N GLY A 20 -0.30 20.68 21.73
CA GLY A 20 -1.41 19.73 21.62
C GLY A 20 -2.59 20.26 20.80
N ILE A 21 -2.97 21.53 21.01
CA ILE A 21 -4.03 22.21 20.24
C ILE A 21 -3.64 22.33 18.77
N ILE A 22 -2.39 22.70 18.47
CA ILE A 22 -1.94 22.76 17.06
C ILE A 22 -2.01 21.36 16.43
N GLY A 23 -1.61 20.32 17.14
CA GLY A 23 -1.75 18.93 16.66
C GLY A 23 -3.21 18.50 16.47
N SER A 24 -4.13 18.97 17.31
CA SER A 24 -5.54 18.60 17.22
C SER A 24 -6.25 19.22 16.01
N VAL A 25 -5.79 20.37 15.52
CA VAL A 25 -6.30 20.99 14.27
C VAL A 25 -6.19 20.03 13.08
N PHE A 26 -5.12 19.23 13.02
CA PHE A 26 -4.95 18.20 11.97
C PHE A 26 -5.66 16.90 12.33
N THR A 27 -5.71 16.55 13.60
CA THR A 27 -6.30 15.29 14.07
C THR A 27 -7.83 15.28 13.92
N THR A 28 -8.52 16.31 14.43
CA THR A 28 -10.00 16.31 14.57
C THR A 28 -10.76 16.12 13.25
N PRO A 29 -10.43 16.81 12.15
CA PRO A 29 -11.13 16.63 10.88
C PRO A 29 -10.93 15.23 10.29
N SER A 30 -9.74 14.65 10.49
CA SER A 30 -9.37 13.35 9.93
C SER A 30 -9.96 12.17 10.69
N ILE A 31 -10.48 12.36 11.93
CA ILE A 31 -11.09 11.29 12.73
C ILE A 31 -12.32 10.69 12.05
N ALA A 32 -13.28 11.52 11.63
CA ALA A 32 -14.56 11.06 11.09
C ALA A 32 -14.47 10.57 9.64
N GLY A 33 -13.45 11.03 8.89
CA GLY A 33 -13.21 10.64 7.51
C GLY A 33 -12.18 9.52 7.40
N TRP A 34 -10.95 9.90 7.07
CA TRP A 34 -9.86 8.95 6.76
C TRP A 34 -9.59 7.96 7.91
N TYR A 35 -9.44 8.44 9.14
CA TYR A 35 -9.12 7.58 10.28
C TYR A 35 -10.27 6.62 10.63
N ALA A 36 -11.52 6.96 10.33
CA ALA A 36 -12.63 6.02 10.50
C ALA A 36 -12.49 4.81 9.56
N GLY A 37 -12.03 5.04 8.33
CA GLY A 37 -11.88 4.03 7.27
C GLY A 37 -10.67 3.10 7.38
N ILE A 38 -9.60 3.49 8.11
CA ILE A 38 -8.42 2.62 8.26
C ILE A 38 -8.67 1.46 9.23
N VAL A 39 -8.06 0.31 8.94
CA VAL A 39 -8.09 -0.88 9.81
C VAL A 39 -7.23 -0.63 11.05
N LYS A 40 -7.77 -0.94 12.24
CA LYS A 40 -7.13 -0.65 13.53
C LYS A 40 -6.86 -1.97 14.28
N PRO A 41 -5.76 -2.08 15.04
CA PRO A 41 -5.48 -3.27 15.83
C PRO A 41 -6.51 -3.45 16.95
N ALA A 42 -6.68 -4.69 17.44
CA ALA A 42 -7.62 -5.02 18.51
C ALA A 42 -7.36 -4.27 19.83
N LEU A 43 -6.11 -3.83 20.05
CA LEU A 43 -5.69 -3.07 21.23
C LEU A 43 -5.90 -1.55 21.10
N ASN A 44 -6.58 -1.06 20.06
CA ASN A 44 -6.83 0.36 19.92
C ASN A 44 -7.89 0.84 20.95
N PRO A 45 -7.57 1.81 21.83
CA PRO A 45 -8.53 2.32 22.79
C PRO A 45 -9.72 3.02 22.13
N PRO A 46 -10.86 3.14 22.83
CA PRO A 46 -11.95 4.01 22.41
C PRO A 46 -11.45 5.45 22.18
N ALA A 47 -11.94 6.11 21.12
CA ALA A 47 -11.47 7.44 20.70
C ALA A 47 -11.52 8.51 21.81
N TRP A 48 -12.50 8.43 22.70
CA TRP A 48 -12.65 9.38 23.81
C TRP A 48 -11.50 9.31 24.83
N VAL A 49 -10.75 8.20 24.92
CA VAL A 49 -9.62 8.04 25.85
C VAL A 49 -8.45 8.94 25.49
N PHE A 50 -8.23 9.18 24.20
CA PHE A 50 -7.05 9.92 23.72
C PHE A 50 -7.04 11.38 24.20
N GLY A 51 -8.19 12.06 24.22
CA GLY A 51 -8.29 13.46 24.64
C GLY A 51 -7.81 13.69 26.08
N PRO A 52 -8.46 13.08 27.09
CA PRO A 52 -8.07 13.22 28.48
C PRO A 52 -6.62 12.80 28.77
N VAL A 53 -6.13 11.73 28.11
CA VAL A 53 -4.74 11.29 28.27
C VAL A 53 -3.78 12.35 27.75
N TRP A 54 -3.96 12.84 26.52
CA TRP A 54 -3.07 13.85 25.95
C TRP A 54 -3.09 15.17 26.74
N THR A 55 -4.27 15.67 27.13
CA THR A 55 -4.35 16.88 27.99
C THR A 55 -3.62 16.67 29.31
N THR A 56 -3.79 15.52 29.96
CA THR A 56 -3.06 15.21 31.20
C THR A 56 -1.55 15.19 30.96
N LEU A 57 -1.10 14.57 29.87
CA LEU A 57 0.32 14.50 29.52
C LEU A 57 0.91 15.89 29.22
N PHE A 58 0.22 16.77 28.48
CA PHE A 58 0.68 18.13 28.22
C PHE A 58 0.78 18.96 29.50
N ALA A 59 -0.18 18.81 30.42
CA ALA A 59 -0.09 19.43 31.73
C ALA A 59 1.13 18.94 32.52
N LEU A 60 1.39 17.62 32.56
CA LEU A 60 2.57 17.05 33.22
C LEU A 60 3.88 17.52 32.58
N MET A 61 3.95 17.60 31.25
CA MET A 61 5.08 18.15 30.51
C MET A 61 5.34 19.61 30.88
N GLY A 62 4.29 20.44 30.95
CA GLY A 62 4.39 21.83 31.36
C GLY A 62 4.89 22.00 32.80
N ILE A 63 4.38 21.19 33.73
CA ILE A 63 4.86 21.17 35.12
C ILE A 63 6.33 20.73 35.18
N ALA A 64 6.72 19.70 34.43
CA ALA A 64 8.12 19.24 34.36
C ALA A 64 9.05 20.35 33.84
N ALA A 65 8.67 21.02 32.74
CA ALA A 65 9.43 22.14 32.18
C ALA A 65 9.52 23.31 33.18
N PHE A 66 8.45 23.62 33.92
CA PHE A 66 8.48 24.62 34.99
C PHE A 66 9.49 24.26 36.10
N LEU A 67 9.51 23.00 36.56
CA LEU A 67 10.42 22.55 37.61
C LEU A 67 11.90 22.69 37.23
N VAL A 68 12.20 22.60 35.93
CA VAL A 68 13.53 22.86 35.37
C VAL A 68 13.76 24.37 35.22
N TRP A 69 12.81 25.11 34.65
CA TRP A 69 12.92 26.55 34.42
C TRP A 69 13.07 27.37 35.72
N LYS A 70 12.43 26.95 36.81
CA LYS A 70 12.57 27.64 38.11
C LYS A 70 13.98 27.56 38.69
N LYS A 71 14.86 26.67 38.20
CA LYS A 71 16.28 26.61 38.59
C LYS A 71 17.12 27.74 38.01
N GLY A 72 16.56 28.54 37.09
CA GLY A 72 17.18 29.74 36.54
C GLY A 72 17.76 29.50 35.15
N LEU A 73 17.45 30.39 34.21
CA LEU A 73 17.96 30.34 32.84
C LEU A 73 19.42 30.74 32.74
N ASP A 74 20.05 31.25 33.79
CA ASP A 74 21.47 31.63 33.76
C ASP A 74 22.38 30.41 33.60
N ARG A 75 21.90 29.23 34.01
CA ARG A 75 22.64 27.98 33.88
C ARG A 75 22.50 27.42 32.46
N ARG A 76 23.64 27.08 31.84
CA ARG A 76 23.70 26.55 30.47
C ARG A 76 22.97 25.20 30.33
N ASP A 77 23.05 24.34 31.34
CA ASP A 77 22.37 23.04 31.36
C ASP A 77 20.84 23.18 31.31
N VAL A 78 20.27 24.15 32.03
CA VAL A 78 18.83 24.47 32.00
C VAL A 78 18.40 24.95 30.61
N LYS A 79 19.17 25.85 29.98
CA LYS A 79 18.86 26.33 28.61
C LYS A 79 18.85 25.18 27.61
N ILE A 80 19.87 24.31 27.66
CA ILE A 80 19.98 23.16 26.75
C ILE A 80 18.81 22.19 27.00
N ALA A 81 18.51 21.86 28.26
CA ALA A 81 17.41 20.97 28.60
C ALA A 81 16.05 21.48 28.10
N LEU A 82 15.76 22.78 28.28
CA LEU A 82 14.55 23.40 27.77
C LEU A 82 14.53 23.49 26.24
N GLY A 83 15.69 23.66 25.59
CA GLY A 83 15.79 23.60 24.13
C GLY A 83 15.45 22.22 23.56
N ILE A 84 15.95 21.15 24.18
CA ILE A 84 15.62 19.77 23.82
C ILE A 84 14.11 19.53 24.03
N PHE A 85 13.56 19.98 25.16
CA PHE A 85 12.12 19.91 25.45
C PHE A 85 11.27 20.61 24.38
N LEU A 86 11.67 21.80 23.91
CA LEU A 86 10.97 22.50 22.83
C LEU A 86 11.05 21.72 21.51
N GLY A 87 12.22 21.16 21.18
CA GLY A 87 12.36 20.28 20.01
C GLY A 87 11.44 19.06 20.09
N GLN A 88 11.29 18.46 21.28
CA GLN A 88 10.36 17.36 21.51
C GLN A 88 8.90 17.78 21.28
N LEU A 89 8.50 19.00 21.65
CA LEU A 89 7.13 19.49 21.43
C LEU A 89 6.86 19.71 19.94
N VAL A 90 7.84 20.21 19.18
CA VAL A 90 7.73 20.36 17.73
C VAL A 90 7.53 19.01 17.06
N LEU A 91 8.32 18.00 17.45
CA LEU A 91 8.16 16.62 16.97
C LEU A 91 6.77 16.07 17.31
N ASN A 92 6.30 16.27 18.54
CA ASN A 92 4.96 15.85 18.95
C ASN A 92 3.84 16.43 18.05
N THR A 93 3.91 17.72 17.73
CA THR A 93 2.97 18.34 16.80
C THR A 93 3.15 17.81 15.37
N LEU A 94 4.40 17.63 14.93
CA LEU A 94 4.73 17.12 13.60
C LEU A 94 4.17 15.71 13.35
N TRP A 95 4.15 14.85 14.37
CA TRP A 95 3.51 13.54 14.29
C TRP A 95 2.06 13.64 13.82
N SER A 96 1.28 14.57 14.42
CA SER A 96 -0.13 14.77 14.07
C SER A 96 -0.29 15.25 12.62
N ILE A 97 0.61 16.11 12.15
CA ILE A 97 0.63 16.61 10.77
C ILE A 97 0.92 15.45 9.80
N ILE A 98 1.92 14.62 10.07
CA ILE A 98 2.27 13.51 9.17
C ILE A 98 1.21 12.42 9.17
N PHE A 99 0.72 12.03 10.35
CA PHE A 99 -0.26 10.95 10.49
C PHE A 99 -1.63 11.37 9.95
N PHE A 100 -2.18 12.49 10.44
CA PHE A 100 -3.55 12.92 10.10
C PHE A 100 -3.64 13.95 8.98
N GLY A 101 -2.61 14.78 8.78
CA GLY A 101 -2.58 15.77 7.71
C GLY A 101 -2.12 15.19 6.37
N LEU A 102 -1.03 14.42 6.37
CA LEU A 102 -0.46 13.78 5.18
C LEU A 102 -0.98 12.35 4.95
N HIS A 103 -1.82 11.82 5.85
CA HIS A 103 -2.36 10.46 5.77
C HIS A 103 -1.27 9.38 5.57
N SER A 104 -0.11 9.56 6.21
CA SER A 104 1.05 8.70 6.02
C SER A 104 1.42 7.98 7.33
N PRO A 105 0.78 6.83 7.66
CA PRO A 105 1.11 6.03 8.83
C PRO A 105 2.59 5.60 8.90
N GLY A 106 3.20 5.28 7.75
CA GLY A 106 4.61 4.88 7.68
C GLY A 106 5.56 6.04 8.00
N GLY A 107 5.34 7.21 7.40
CA GLY A 107 6.10 8.42 7.74
C GLY A 107 5.93 8.82 9.21
N ALA A 108 4.73 8.69 9.76
CA ALA A 108 4.45 8.97 11.16
C ALA A 108 5.16 7.99 12.10
N PHE A 109 5.33 6.73 11.69
CA PHE A 109 6.10 5.76 12.47
C PHE A 109 7.60 6.07 12.49
N ILE A 110 8.16 6.59 11.40
CA ILE A 110 9.55 7.08 11.42
C ILE A 110 9.66 8.30 12.34
N GLU A 111 8.72 9.24 12.25
CA GLU A 111 8.67 10.41 13.13
C GLU A 111 8.57 10.00 14.61
N ILE A 112 7.68 9.06 14.98
CA ILE A 112 7.46 8.72 16.39
C ILE A 112 8.70 8.10 17.04
N ILE A 113 9.59 7.48 16.25
CA ILE A 113 10.91 7.02 16.72
C ILE A 113 11.79 8.22 17.09
N PHE A 114 11.84 9.25 16.25
CA PHE A 114 12.57 10.49 16.56
C PHE A 114 11.99 11.19 17.78
N LEU A 115 10.66 11.27 17.88
CA LEU A 115 9.97 11.80 19.05
C LEU A 115 10.34 11.02 20.31
N TRP A 116 10.29 9.69 20.27
CA TRP A 116 10.65 8.84 21.41
C TRP A 116 12.08 9.09 21.89
N LEU A 117 13.03 9.20 20.96
CA LEU A 117 14.43 9.52 21.26
C LEU A 117 14.57 10.93 21.87
N ALA A 118 13.82 11.91 21.37
CA ALA A 118 13.79 13.27 21.92
C ALA A 118 13.21 13.30 23.34
N ILE A 119 12.20 12.48 23.64
CA ILE A 119 11.64 12.33 24.99
C ILE A 119 12.67 11.72 25.93
N LEU A 120 13.34 10.65 25.51
CA LEU A 120 14.41 10.04 26.30
C LEU A 120 15.55 11.04 26.57
N ALA A 121 15.97 11.79 25.56
CA ALA A 121 16.97 12.85 25.72
C ALA A 121 16.51 13.93 26.72
N THR A 122 15.23 14.31 26.67
CA THR A 122 14.64 15.27 27.62
C THR A 122 14.65 14.72 29.04
N ILE A 123 14.27 13.45 29.25
CA ILE A 123 14.31 12.79 30.57
C ILE A 123 15.74 12.77 31.13
N ILE A 124 16.73 12.41 30.31
CA ILE A 124 18.15 12.36 30.70
C ILE A 124 18.68 13.77 31.02
N ALA A 125 18.24 14.80 30.29
CA ALA A 125 18.60 16.18 30.59
C ALA A 125 17.92 16.67 31.89
N PHE A 126 16.65 16.33 32.08
CA PHE A 126 15.85 16.79 33.22
C PHE A 126 16.29 16.10 34.52
N VAL A 127 16.68 14.82 34.50
CA VAL A 127 17.08 14.10 35.72
C VAL A 127 18.34 14.70 36.36
N LYS A 128 19.24 15.27 35.54
CA LYS A 128 20.46 15.97 36.01
C LYS A 128 20.15 17.29 36.73
N ILE A 129 18.98 17.88 36.49
CA ILE A 129 18.58 19.19 37.04
C ILE A 129 17.52 19.03 38.14
N SER A 130 16.52 18.18 37.91
CA SER A 130 15.37 17.92 38.78
C SER A 130 14.83 16.51 38.55
N LYS A 131 15.12 15.59 39.48
CA LYS A 131 14.56 14.23 39.46
C LYS A 131 13.02 14.21 39.39
N PRO A 132 12.28 15.05 40.14
CA PRO A 132 10.83 15.11 40.00
C PRO A 132 10.35 15.48 38.59
N ALA A 133 11.05 16.40 37.90
CA ALA A 133 10.69 16.77 36.53
C ALA A 133 10.85 15.59 35.56
N ALA A 134 11.91 14.79 35.72
CA ALA A 134 12.12 13.60 34.90
C ALA A 134 11.04 12.53 35.14
N TRP A 135 10.66 12.30 36.40
CA TRP A 135 9.61 11.34 36.75
C TRP A 135 8.24 11.70 36.16
N LEU A 136 7.91 12.99 36.04
CA LEU A 136 6.67 13.46 35.42
C LEU A 136 6.60 13.14 33.91
N LEU A 137 7.73 12.90 33.25
CA LEU A 137 7.80 12.52 31.83
C LEU A 137 7.76 11.00 31.61
N VAL A 138 7.82 10.19 32.67
CA VAL A 138 7.73 8.72 32.54
C VAL A 138 6.38 8.26 32.01
N PRO A 139 5.22 8.78 32.48
CA PRO A 139 3.93 8.46 31.87
C PRO A 139 3.88 8.82 30.38
N TYR A 140 4.57 9.88 29.97
CA TYR A 140 4.61 10.32 28.58
C TYR A 140 5.38 9.35 27.69
N ILE A 141 6.60 8.93 28.07
CA ILE A 141 7.35 7.99 27.23
C ILE A 141 6.65 6.62 27.15
N LEU A 142 5.98 6.18 28.21
CA LEU A 142 5.17 4.95 28.22
C LEU A 142 3.99 5.06 27.25
N TRP A 143 3.27 6.19 27.28
CA TRP A 143 2.19 6.45 26.34
C TRP A 143 2.68 6.52 24.90
N VAL A 144 3.80 7.17 24.61
CA VAL A 144 4.37 7.24 23.26
C VAL A 144 4.90 5.89 22.79
N SER A 145 5.35 5.02 23.69
CA SER A 145 5.71 3.65 23.36
C SER A 145 4.48 2.84 22.93
N PHE A 146 3.36 3.00 23.64
CA PHE A 146 2.08 2.42 23.25
C PHE A 146 1.54 3.01 21.94
N ALA A 147 1.63 4.33 21.75
CA ALA A 147 1.26 4.99 20.51
C ALA A 147 2.12 4.53 19.33
N GLY A 148 3.42 4.29 19.55
CA GLY A 148 4.34 3.72 18.56
C GLY A 148 3.93 2.31 18.14
N TYR A 149 3.54 1.47 19.10
CA TYR A 149 2.96 0.16 18.82
C TYR A 149 1.69 0.29 17.96
N LEU A 150 0.74 1.14 18.35
CA LEU A 150 -0.50 1.36 17.59
C LEU A 150 -0.21 1.88 16.18
N ASN A 151 0.69 2.87 16.04
CA ASN A 151 1.05 3.44 14.74
C ASN A 151 1.70 2.39 13.84
N TYR A 152 2.60 1.57 14.37
CA TYR A 152 3.20 0.46 13.64
C TYR A 152 2.16 -0.56 13.19
N SER A 153 1.26 -0.98 14.09
CA SER A 153 0.20 -1.92 13.74
C SER A 153 -0.74 -1.35 12.68
N ILE A 154 -1.13 -0.08 12.79
CA ILE A 154 -1.93 0.60 11.75
C ILE A 154 -1.17 0.65 10.43
N TRP A 155 0.12 0.98 10.47
CA TRP A 155 0.93 1.02 9.26
C TRP A 155 0.99 -0.36 8.59
N GLN A 156 1.25 -1.43 9.34
CA GLN A 156 1.26 -2.79 8.79
C GLN A 156 -0.11 -3.18 8.22
N LEU A 157 -1.19 -3.03 8.99
CA LEU A 157 -2.56 -3.40 8.59
C LEU A 157 -3.08 -2.64 7.36
N ASN A 158 -2.49 -1.48 7.04
CA ASN A 158 -2.89 -0.64 5.92
C ASN A 158 -1.73 -0.41 4.93
N SER A 159 -0.68 -1.24 4.99
CA SER A 159 0.39 -1.24 3.98
C SER A 159 0.02 -2.17 2.83
N PRO A 160 0.40 -1.85 1.58
CA PRO A 160 0.11 -2.68 0.41
C PRO A 160 0.66 -4.12 0.48
N THR A 161 1.51 -4.42 1.46
CA THR A 161 2.26 -5.67 1.59
C THR A 161 1.63 -6.71 2.54
N SER A 162 0.47 -6.46 3.15
CA SER A 162 -0.20 -7.49 3.95
C SER A 162 -1.69 -7.63 3.59
N GLY A 163 -2.00 -8.66 2.80
CA GLY A 163 -3.22 -9.46 2.93
C GLY A 163 -4.55 -8.73 3.18
N GLU A 164 -4.80 -7.64 2.46
CA GLU A 164 -6.05 -7.32 1.80
C GLU A 164 -7.39 -7.78 2.43
N GLN A 165 -7.87 -7.07 3.44
CA GLN A 165 -9.31 -6.85 3.63
C GLN A 165 -9.58 -5.36 3.80
N VAL A 166 -10.01 -4.73 2.70
CA VAL A 166 -10.50 -3.35 2.70
C VAL A 166 -11.92 -3.35 3.29
N ALA A 167 -12.21 -2.41 4.19
CA ALA A 167 -13.52 -2.28 4.81
C ALA A 167 -14.50 -1.68 3.78
N CYS A 168 -15.49 -2.48 3.38
CA CYS A 168 -16.42 -2.11 2.32
C CYS A 168 -17.77 -1.64 2.88
N THR A 169 -18.49 -0.84 2.10
CA THR A 169 -19.83 -0.37 2.46
C THR A 169 -20.78 -1.57 2.64
N GLN A 170 -21.66 -1.52 3.66
CA GLN A 170 -22.64 -2.57 3.95
C GLN A 170 -23.85 -2.50 2.99
N GLU A 171 -23.57 -2.53 1.69
CA GLU A 171 -24.60 -2.66 0.66
C GLU A 171 -24.85 -4.14 0.40
N ALA A 172 -26.11 -4.51 0.21
CA ALA A 172 -26.50 -5.87 -0.14
C ALA A 172 -26.96 -5.92 -1.60
N LYS A 173 -26.37 -6.81 -2.39
CA LYS A 173 -26.83 -7.14 -3.75
C LYS A 173 -27.70 -8.38 -3.70
N LEU A 174 -28.91 -8.29 -4.24
CA LEU A 174 -29.82 -9.43 -4.41
C LEU A 174 -29.31 -10.35 -5.53
N CYS A 175 -29.18 -11.63 -5.22
CA CYS A 175 -28.73 -12.67 -6.12
C CYS A 175 -29.92 -13.33 -6.85
N PRO A 176 -29.70 -13.97 -8.03
CA PRO A 176 -30.78 -14.62 -8.79
C PRO A 176 -31.50 -15.76 -8.06
N ASP A 177 -30.84 -16.37 -7.07
CA ASP A 177 -31.39 -17.41 -6.19
C ASP A 177 -32.21 -16.84 -5.01
N GLY A 178 -32.31 -15.51 -4.90
CA GLY A 178 -33.00 -14.81 -3.81
C GLY A 178 -32.14 -14.52 -2.58
N SER A 179 -30.86 -14.92 -2.57
CA SER A 179 -29.91 -14.60 -1.49
C SER A 179 -29.33 -13.18 -1.62
N TYR A 180 -28.58 -12.73 -0.60
CA TYR A 180 -27.93 -11.41 -0.62
C TYR A 180 -26.43 -11.53 -0.36
N VAL A 181 -25.63 -10.74 -1.08
CA VAL A 181 -24.17 -10.65 -0.92
C VAL A 181 -23.73 -9.22 -0.60
N GLY A 182 -22.78 -9.09 0.33
CA GLY A 182 -22.13 -7.82 0.68
C GLY A 182 -20.87 -7.57 -0.15
N ARG A 183 -20.26 -6.40 -0.04
CA ARG A 183 -18.96 -6.12 -0.66
C ARG A 183 -17.80 -6.74 0.12
N THR A 184 -16.81 -7.27 -0.60
CA THR A 184 -15.64 -7.97 -0.06
C THR A 184 -14.37 -7.67 -0.87
N GLY A 185 -13.21 -7.96 -0.31
CA GLY A 185 -11.93 -7.83 -1.00
C GLY A 185 -11.39 -6.40 -1.06
N PRO A 186 -10.20 -6.19 -1.64
CA PRO A 186 -9.53 -4.89 -1.73
C PRO A 186 -10.30 -3.77 -2.39
N LYS A 187 -10.98 -4.13 -3.48
CA LYS A 187 -11.62 -3.19 -4.38
C LYS A 187 -13.07 -2.93 -3.98
N CYS A 188 -13.51 -3.52 -2.86
CA CYS A 188 -14.87 -3.44 -2.38
C CYS A 188 -15.93 -3.78 -3.42
N GLU A 189 -15.69 -4.86 -4.15
CA GLU A 189 -16.65 -5.42 -5.08
C GLU A 189 -17.62 -6.34 -4.34
N PHE A 190 -18.84 -6.52 -4.86
CA PHE A 190 -19.78 -7.47 -4.28
C PHE A 190 -19.18 -8.88 -4.30
N ALA A 191 -19.26 -9.57 -3.16
CA ALA A 191 -18.96 -10.99 -3.08
C ALA A 191 -19.79 -11.74 -4.12
N VAL A 192 -19.23 -12.84 -4.61
CA VAL A 192 -19.88 -13.67 -5.61
C VAL A 192 -21.13 -14.33 -4.99
N CYS A 193 -22.25 -14.30 -5.72
CA CYS A 193 -23.49 -14.95 -5.29
C CYS A 193 -23.30 -16.46 -5.06
N PRO A 194 -23.90 -17.06 -4.02
CA PRO A 194 -23.92 -18.51 -3.82
C PRO A 194 -24.43 -19.23 -5.07
N GLY A 195 -23.73 -20.27 -5.51
CA GLY A 195 -24.05 -20.99 -6.75
C GLY A 195 -23.57 -20.32 -8.04
N GLY A 196 -22.99 -19.12 -7.95
CA GLY A 196 -22.28 -18.47 -9.05
C GLY A 196 -20.83 -18.94 -9.11
N ASN A 197 -20.56 -19.99 -9.88
CA ASN A 197 -19.19 -20.33 -10.28
C ASN A 197 -18.75 -19.29 -11.32
N ASN A 198 -18.27 -18.14 -10.85
CA ASN A 198 -17.71 -17.11 -11.72
C ASN A 198 -16.22 -16.93 -11.39
N ASP A 199 -15.43 -18.00 -11.55
CA ASP A 199 -14.07 -17.76 -12.04
C ASP A 199 -14.28 -17.03 -13.38
N PRO A 200 -13.76 -15.80 -13.59
CA PRO A 200 -13.94 -15.09 -14.85
C PRO A 200 -13.28 -15.83 -16.02
N TRP A 201 -12.73 -17.01 -15.79
CA TRP A 201 -12.05 -17.87 -16.72
C TRP A 201 -13.02 -18.82 -17.41
N LYS A 202 -13.14 -18.66 -18.73
CA LYS A 202 -13.90 -19.54 -19.61
C LYS A 202 -12.97 -20.62 -20.18
N THR A 203 -13.52 -21.80 -20.41
CA THR A 203 -12.79 -22.86 -21.11
C THR A 203 -13.02 -22.74 -22.61
N MET A 204 -11.95 -22.61 -23.39
CA MET A 204 -11.97 -22.81 -24.84
C MET A 204 -11.63 -24.26 -25.16
N THR A 205 -12.23 -24.79 -26.23
CA THR A 205 -11.84 -26.05 -26.85
C THR A 205 -11.50 -25.79 -28.31
N ASP A 206 -10.28 -26.10 -28.71
CA ASP A 206 -9.89 -26.06 -30.11
C ASP A 206 -10.39 -27.31 -30.84
N SER A 207 -11.35 -27.11 -31.73
CA SER A 207 -11.95 -28.15 -32.56
C SER A 207 -10.95 -28.91 -33.45
N LYS A 208 -9.81 -28.31 -33.82
CA LYS A 208 -8.82 -28.95 -34.72
C LYS A 208 -7.86 -29.87 -33.97
N THR A 209 -7.44 -29.47 -32.78
CA THR A 209 -6.42 -30.20 -32.01
C THR A 209 -6.99 -30.99 -30.83
N GLY A 210 -8.26 -30.78 -30.46
CA GLY A 210 -8.86 -31.35 -29.25
C GLY A 210 -8.34 -30.75 -27.94
N MET A 211 -7.50 -29.71 -28.04
CA MET A 211 -6.91 -29.05 -26.90
C MET A 211 -7.93 -28.15 -26.20
N THR A 212 -8.00 -28.21 -24.87
CA THR A 212 -8.80 -27.33 -24.04
C THR A 212 -7.91 -26.49 -23.15
N PHE A 213 -8.26 -25.22 -22.91
CA PHE A 213 -7.59 -24.39 -21.91
C PHE A 213 -8.54 -23.30 -21.39
N GLN A 214 -8.21 -22.76 -20.23
CA GLN A 214 -8.95 -21.66 -19.62
C GLN A 214 -8.33 -20.30 -19.97
N TYR A 215 -9.18 -19.29 -20.16
CA TYR A 215 -8.79 -17.90 -20.41
C TYR A 215 -9.76 -16.94 -19.70
N PRO A 216 -9.29 -15.81 -19.16
CA PRO A 216 -10.16 -14.83 -18.52
C PRO A 216 -11.06 -14.15 -19.57
N GLU A 217 -12.36 -14.01 -19.34
CA GLU A 217 -13.26 -13.28 -20.25
C GLU A 217 -12.89 -11.79 -20.35
N THR A 218 -12.37 -11.21 -19.27
CA THR A 218 -11.86 -9.83 -19.23
C THR A 218 -10.57 -9.74 -18.42
N LEU A 219 -9.70 -8.77 -18.75
CA LEU A 219 -8.42 -8.57 -18.04
C LEU A 219 -8.55 -7.72 -16.76
N LEU A 220 -9.76 -7.40 -16.31
CA LEU A 220 -10.07 -6.61 -15.10
C LEU A 220 -9.23 -5.33 -14.95
N THR A 221 -8.97 -4.67 -16.08
CA THR A 221 -8.14 -3.47 -16.24
C THR A 221 -8.95 -2.36 -16.90
N THR A 222 -8.56 -1.11 -16.64
CA THR A 222 -9.28 0.08 -17.10
C THR A 222 -8.71 0.61 -18.42
N TYR A 223 -7.39 0.53 -18.59
CA TYR A 223 -6.65 1.12 -19.70
C TYR A 223 -6.06 0.08 -20.66
N ILE A 224 -6.19 -1.21 -20.33
CA ILE A 224 -5.64 -2.36 -21.06
C ILE A 224 -6.80 -3.28 -21.46
N HIS A 225 -6.88 -3.63 -22.74
CA HIS A 225 -7.96 -4.47 -23.26
C HIS A 225 -7.43 -5.49 -24.27
N ALA A 226 -7.84 -6.74 -24.13
CA ALA A 226 -7.60 -7.75 -25.16
C ALA A 226 -8.58 -7.54 -26.33
N GLN A 227 -8.09 -7.66 -27.57
CA GLN A 227 -8.91 -7.51 -28.79
C GLN A 227 -9.20 -8.87 -29.43
N ASP A 228 -8.15 -9.59 -29.81
CA ASP A 228 -8.25 -10.93 -30.40
C ASP A 228 -8.29 -11.98 -29.29
N TRP A 229 -9.42 -12.05 -28.56
CA TRP A 229 -9.56 -12.82 -27.34
C TRP A 229 -10.79 -13.75 -27.36
N PRO A 230 -10.69 -15.04 -27.00
CA PRO A 230 -9.50 -15.78 -26.52
C PRO A 230 -8.36 -15.83 -27.54
N PRO A 231 -7.12 -16.08 -27.11
CA PRO A 231 -5.99 -16.06 -28.02
C PRO A 231 -6.10 -17.15 -29.07
N GLN A 232 -5.62 -16.83 -30.27
CA GLN A 232 -5.43 -17.84 -31.31
C GLN A 232 -4.32 -18.79 -30.88
N VAL A 233 -4.53 -20.08 -31.08
CA VAL A 233 -3.55 -21.11 -30.72
C VAL A 233 -2.97 -21.76 -31.96
N GLN A 234 -1.66 -21.92 -31.97
CA GLN A 234 -0.96 -22.77 -32.92
C GLN A 234 -0.22 -23.88 -32.15
N VAL A 235 -0.28 -25.10 -32.69
CA VAL A 235 0.40 -26.27 -32.14
C VAL A 235 1.40 -26.77 -33.19
N LEU A 236 2.69 -26.71 -32.86
CA LEU A 236 3.79 -27.14 -33.72
C LEU A 236 4.41 -28.43 -33.18
N ASN A 237 4.68 -29.38 -34.07
CA ASN A 237 5.39 -30.63 -33.74
C ASN A 237 6.91 -30.44 -33.85
N GLU A 238 7.43 -29.37 -33.26
CA GLU A 238 8.83 -28.98 -33.30
C GLU A 238 9.36 -28.75 -31.89
N LEU A 239 10.67 -28.96 -31.72
CA LEU A 239 11.35 -28.71 -30.46
C LEU A 239 11.32 -27.20 -30.16
N PHE A 240 10.80 -26.84 -28.99
CA PHE A 240 10.82 -25.47 -28.52
C PHE A 240 12.25 -24.93 -28.43
N THR A 241 12.50 -23.82 -29.12
CA THR A 241 13.73 -23.05 -29.01
C THR A 241 13.37 -21.57 -28.97
N CYS A 242 13.97 -20.82 -28.05
CA CYS A 242 13.79 -19.38 -27.97
C CYS A 242 15.10 -18.68 -28.33
N THR A 243 15.08 -17.89 -29.41
CA THR A 243 16.22 -17.06 -29.82
C THR A 243 15.82 -15.61 -29.70
N GLU A 244 16.51 -14.87 -28.84
CA GLU A 244 16.25 -13.44 -28.63
C GLU A 244 16.79 -12.63 -29.81
N ALA A 245 15.93 -11.83 -30.44
CA ALA A 245 16.27 -11.07 -31.64
C ALA A 245 15.25 -9.95 -31.91
N GLY A 246 15.61 -9.03 -32.81
CA GLY A 246 14.67 -8.08 -33.39
C GLY A 246 14.43 -6.80 -32.58
N SER A 247 13.36 -6.09 -32.94
CA SER A 247 12.96 -4.79 -32.37
C SER A 247 11.45 -4.62 -32.52
N GLU A 248 10.80 -3.94 -31.58
CA GLU A 248 9.33 -3.82 -31.50
C GLU A 248 8.73 -3.10 -32.72
N THR A 249 9.55 -2.33 -33.43
CA THR A 249 9.20 -1.55 -34.63
C THR A 249 9.52 -2.26 -35.94
N ALA A 250 10.21 -3.41 -35.89
CA ALA A 250 10.52 -4.21 -37.06
C ALA A 250 9.31 -5.09 -37.44
N ARG A 251 9.16 -5.41 -38.73
CA ARG A 251 8.10 -6.33 -39.20
C ARG A 251 8.14 -7.71 -38.54
N ALA A 252 9.32 -8.14 -38.07
CA ALA A 252 9.51 -9.41 -37.37
C ALA A 252 9.26 -9.33 -35.86
N GLY A 253 9.07 -8.12 -35.30
CA GLY A 253 8.92 -7.89 -33.86
C GLY A 253 10.20 -8.01 -33.06
N LYS A 254 10.05 -7.87 -31.74
CA LYS A 254 11.08 -8.13 -30.74
C LYS A 254 10.76 -9.44 -30.03
N THR A 255 11.68 -10.40 -30.06
CA THR A 255 11.56 -11.67 -29.37
C THR A 255 12.46 -11.65 -28.13
N GLU A 256 11.88 -11.94 -26.97
CA GLU A 256 12.54 -11.98 -25.68
C GLU A 256 12.23 -13.29 -24.95
N LYS A 257 13.19 -13.80 -24.19
CA LYS A 257 12.99 -14.95 -23.30
C LYS A 257 12.38 -14.47 -21.98
N ARG A 258 11.34 -15.15 -21.53
CA ARG A 258 10.64 -14.89 -20.26
C ARG A 258 10.59 -16.17 -19.43
N LEU A 259 10.81 -16.05 -18.13
CA LEU A 259 10.75 -17.16 -17.19
C LEU A 259 9.66 -16.85 -16.15
N VAL A 260 8.64 -17.70 -16.06
CA VAL A 260 7.54 -17.59 -15.08
C VAL A 260 7.35 -18.94 -14.43
N ASP A 261 7.47 -19.03 -13.10
CA ASP A 261 7.36 -20.27 -12.32
C ASP A 261 8.11 -21.47 -12.97
N ASP A 262 9.39 -21.27 -13.27
CA ASP A 262 10.29 -22.27 -13.90
C ASP A 262 9.87 -22.76 -15.30
N ARG A 263 8.89 -22.10 -15.95
CA ARG A 263 8.58 -22.31 -17.36
C ARG A 263 9.17 -21.21 -18.23
N GLU A 264 9.76 -21.65 -19.33
CA GLU A 264 10.33 -20.79 -20.34
C GLU A 264 9.30 -20.46 -21.41
N TYR A 265 9.15 -19.15 -21.66
CA TYR A 265 8.32 -18.59 -22.71
C TYR A 265 9.20 -17.77 -23.66
N CYS A 266 8.94 -17.89 -24.96
CA CYS A 266 9.47 -16.98 -25.95
C CYS A 266 8.37 -15.98 -26.33
N ARG A 267 8.54 -14.74 -25.91
CA ARG A 267 7.57 -13.67 -26.14
C ARG A 267 8.03 -12.81 -27.30
N THR A 268 7.26 -12.81 -28.38
CA THR A 268 7.45 -11.89 -29.49
C THR A 268 6.40 -10.78 -29.41
N SER A 269 6.83 -9.52 -29.47
CA SER A 269 5.97 -8.33 -29.50
C SER A 269 6.18 -7.51 -30.77
N ILE A 270 5.07 -7.11 -31.39
CA ILE A 270 5.05 -6.16 -32.51
C ILE A 270 4.16 -5.00 -32.08
N VAL A 271 4.70 -3.78 -32.10
CA VAL A 271 4.01 -2.58 -31.61
C VAL A 271 3.57 -1.71 -32.77
N GLU A 272 2.27 -1.44 -32.85
CA GLU A 272 1.68 -0.50 -33.80
C GLU A 272 1.00 0.65 -33.04
N GLY A 273 1.49 1.87 -33.28
CA GLY A 273 0.91 3.08 -32.72
C GLY A 273 -0.23 3.61 -33.58
N ALA A 274 -1.40 3.82 -32.99
CA ALA A 274 -2.53 4.53 -33.60
C ALA A 274 -2.90 5.76 -32.74
N ALA A 275 -3.71 6.68 -33.29
CA ALA A 275 -4.12 7.87 -32.56
C ALA A 275 -4.86 7.51 -31.25
N GLY A 276 -4.22 7.77 -30.10
CA GLY A 276 -4.80 7.56 -28.77
C GLY A 276 -4.67 6.15 -28.18
N SER A 277 -4.10 5.18 -28.91
CA SER A 277 -3.90 3.82 -28.38
C SER A 277 -2.67 3.17 -28.99
N ILE A 278 -2.03 2.29 -28.21
CA ILE A 278 -0.93 1.44 -28.63
C ILE A 278 -1.48 0.02 -28.73
N TYR A 279 -1.33 -0.58 -29.90
CA TYR A 279 -1.68 -1.98 -30.11
C TYR A 279 -0.40 -2.79 -30.12
N THR A 280 -0.32 -3.77 -29.24
CA THR A 280 0.82 -4.70 -29.20
C THR A 280 0.29 -6.10 -29.51
N GLN A 281 0.70 -6.64 -30.65
CA GLN A 281 0.49 -8.04 -30.96
C GLN A 281 1.54 -8.86 -30.21
N TYR A 282 1.08 -9.85 -29.45
CA TYR A 282 1.91 -10.78 -28.72
C TYR A 282 1.81 -12.18 -29.33
N ALA A 283 2.95 -12.85 -29.40
CA ALA A 283 3.05 -14.30 -29.62
C ALA A 283 3.88 -14.92 -28.49
N TYR A 284 3.25 -15.77 -27.67
CA TYR A 284 3.90 -16.52 -26.60
C TYR A 284 4.07 -17.96 -27.02
N ALA A 285 5.30 -18.36 -27.34
CA ALA A 285 5.66 -19.75 -27.61
C ALA A 285 6.20 -20.43 -26.35
N PHE A 286 5.80 -21.67 -26.09
CA PHE A 286 6.29 -22.45 -24.95
C PHE A 286 6.18 -23.96 -25.19
N PRO A 287 7.02 -24.77 -24.53
CA PRO A 287 6.97 -26.22 -24.66
C PRO A 287 5.82 -26.81 -23.86
N LEU A 288 5.15 -27.81 -24.43
CA LEU A 288 4.24 -28.67 -23.70
C LEU A 288 4.92 -30.02 -23.43
N TYR A 289 5.15 -30.32 -22.15
CA TYR A 289 5.70 -31.60 -21.72
C TYR A 289 4.57 -32.52 -21.24
N SER A 290 4.40 -33.66 -21.90
CA SER A 290 3.61 -34.76 -21.33
C SER A 290 4.52 -35.62 -20.46
N THR A 291 4.10 -35.92 -19.23
CA THR A 291 4.86 -36.79 -18.32
C THR A 291 5.07 -38.16 -18.94
N GLY A 292 6.34 -38.54 -19.19
CA GLY A 292 6.71 -39.81 -19.84
C GLY A 292 6.90 -39.77 -21.36
N SER A 293 6.89 -38.58 -21.97
CA SER A 293 6.99 -38.38 -23.43
C SER A 293 8.41 -38.47 -24.00
N THR A 294 8.56 -39.03 -25.20
CA THR A 294 9.83 -39.06 -25.94
C THR A 294 10.09 -37.72 -26.63
N GLN A 295 11.31 -37.47 -27.15
CA GLN A 295 11.63 -36.21 -27.85
C GLN A 295 10.70 -35.94 -29.06
N ALA A 296 10.13 -37.00 -29.66
CA ALA A 296 9.20 -36.93 -30.79
C ALA A 296 7.78 -36.46 -30.40
N ASP A 297 7.44 -36.48 -29.11
CA ASP A 297 6.12 -36.12 -28.58
C ASP A 297 6.07 -34.67 -28.04
N ARG A 298 7.20 -33.95 -28.10
CA ARG A 298 7.30 -32.57 -27.65
C ARG A 298 6.63 -31.66 -28.65
N LYS A 299 5.63 -30.91 -28.17
CA LYS A 299 4.92 -29.90 -28.96
C LYS A 299 5.26 -28.51 -28.46
N THR A 300 5.33 -27.56 -29.38
CA THR A 300 5.39 -26.14 -29.07
C THR A 300 4.01 -25.54 -29.25
N ILE A 301 3.51 -24.88 -28.20
CA ILE A 301 2.24 -24.14 -28.24
C ILE A 301 2.56 -22.67 -28.41
N ILE A 302 1.82 -21.99 -29.29
CA ILE A 302 1.92 -20.55 -29.48
C ILE A 302 0.55 -19.92 -29.24
N PHE A 303 0.47 -19.01 -28.28
CA PHE A 303 -0.68 -18.13 -28.09
C PHE A 303 -0.46 -16.80 -28.78
N ILE A 304 -1.38 -16.39 -29.64
CA ILE A 304 -1.31 -15.15 -30.41
C ILE A 304 -2.54 -14.31 -30.09
N PHE A 305 -2.32 -13.06 -29.68
CA PHE A 305 -3.38 -12.12 -29.34
C PHE A 305 -2.88 -10.68 -29.39
N THR A 306 -3.81 -9.73 -29.43
CA THR A 306 -3.51 -8.30 -29.43
C THR A 306 -4.00 -7.65 -28.16
N ILE A 307 -3.12 -6.88 -27.51
CA ILE A 307 -3.46 -6.00 -26.40
C ILE A 307 -3.51 -4.57 -26.90
N ARG A 308 -4.62 -3.89 -26.62
CA ARG A 308 -4.78 -2.46 -26.79
C ARG A 308 -4.53 -1.78 -25.45
N ALA A 309 -3.53 -0.91 -25.39
CA ALA A 309 -3.27 -0.03 -24.26
C ALA A 309 -3.58 1.42 -24.62
N THR A 310 -4.20 2.15 -23.70
CA THR A 310 -4.45 3.58 -23.91
C THR A 310 -3.16 4.40 -23.82
N GLN A 311 -3.02 5.43 -24.65
CA GLN A 311 -1.88 6.35 -24.56
C GLN A 311 -2.06 7.30 -23.38
N CYS A 312 -1.34 7.03 -22.29
CA CYS A 312 -1.48 7.80 -21.05
C CYS A 312 -1.13 9.29 -21.20
N GLY A 313 -0.33 9.67 -22.19
CA GLY A 313 0.07 11.05 -22.46
C GLY A 313 -1.07 11.99 -22.88
N ASN A 314 -2.27 11.46 -23.15
CA ASN A 314 -3.46 12.25 -23.51
C ASN A 314 -4.32 12.64 -22.29
N TYR A 315 -3.95 12.22 -21.09
CA TYR A 315 -4.70 12.46 -19.85
C TYR A 315 -4.08 13.56 -18.98
N ASP A 316 -4.87 14.08 -18.03
CA ASP A 316 -4.37 14.99 -17.00
C ASP A 316 -3.38 14.28 -16.05
N GLU A 317 -2.72 15.03 -15.16
CA GLU A 317 -1.63 14.46 -14.36
C GLU A 317 -2.09 13.31 -13.43
N ALA A 318 -3.32 13.36 -12.93
CA ALA A 318 -3.84 12.35 -12.01
C ALA A 318 -4.21 11.08 -12.76
N GLU A 319 -4.97 11.20 -13.86
CA GLU A 319 -5.37 10.09 -14.71
C GLU A 319 -4.17 9.46 -15.44
N ARG A 320 -3.19 10.27 -15.85
CA ARG A 320 -1.93 9.78 -16.44
C ARG A 320 -1.17 8.90 -15.46
N LYS A 321 -1.03 9.31 -14.19
CA LYS A 321 -0.37 8.49 -13.16
C LYS A 321 -1.12 7.18 -12.91
N ALA A 322 -2.45 7.20 -12.92
CA ALA A 322 -3.26 5.98 -12.79
C ALA A 322 -3.08 5.04 -13.99
N CYS A 323 -3.08 5.59 -15.21
CA CYS A 323 -2.86 4.84 -16.45
C CYS A 323 -1.44 4.24 -16.53
N GLU A 324 -0.41 5.02 -16.19
CA GLU A 324 0.97 4.55 -16.15
C GLU A 324 1.17 3.48 -15.06
N GLY A 325 0.60 3.70 -13.88
CA GLY A 325 0.64 2.73 -12.78
C GLY A 325 -0.03 1.40 -13.11
N GLU A 326 -1.22 1.43 -13.75
CA GLU A 326 -1.88 0.18 -14.19
C GLU A 326 -1.03 -0.56 -15.24
N ARG A 327 -0.43 0.18 -16.19
CA ARG A 327 0.42 -0.41 -17.23
C ARG A 327 1.72 -1.01 -16.70
N GLU A 328 2.31 -0.41 -15.67
CA GLU A 328 3.51 -0.93 -15.02
C GLU A 328 3.20 -2.15 -14.13
N ALA A 329 2.04 -2.14 -13.46
CA ALA A 329 1.63 -3.22 -12.56
C ALA A 329 1.00 -4.43 -13.27
N PHE A 330 0.50 -4.27 -14.50
CA PHE A 330 -0.18 -5.34 -15.22
C PHE A 330 0.80 -6.41 -15.72
N ASP A 331 0.78 -7.56 -15.04
CA ASP A 331 1.60 -8.71 -15.38
C ASP A 331 0.88 -9.64 -16.38
N LEU A 332 1.12 -9.38 -17.67
CA LEU A 332 0.62 -10.22 -18.76
C LEU A 332 1.25 -11.62 -18.75
N ASP A 333 2.50 -11.75 -18.31
CA ASP A 333 3.24 -13.01 -18.36
C ASP A 333 2.60 -14.04 -17.39
N SER A 334 2.18 -13.59 -16.20
CA SER A 334 1.42 -14.41 -15.24
C SER A 334 0.05 -14.86 -15.74
N VAL A 335 -0.67 -14.00 -16.49
CA VAL A 335 -1.96 -14.36 -17.09
C VAL A 335 -1.76 -15.49 -18.11
N VAL A 336 -0.80 -15.33 -19.02
CA VAL A 336 -0.46 -16.34 -20.03
C VAL A 336 0.00 -17.64 -19.37
N ASP A 337 0.77 -17.57 -18.29
CA ASP A 337 1.25 -18.75 -17.57
C ASP A 337 0.10 -19.57 -16.95
N ARG A 338 -0.91 -18.90 -16.38
CA ARG A 338 -2.13 -19.58 -15.90
C ARG A 338 -2.91 -20.23 -17.04
N MET A 339 -3.00 -19.58 -18.19
CA MET A 339 -3.61 -20.17 -19.38
C MET A 339 -2.85 -21.43 -19.83
N ALA A 340 -1.52 -21.36 -19.90
CA ALA A 340 -0.67 -22.49 -20.27
C ALA A 340 -0.80 -23.67 -19.28
N LYS A 341 -0.85 -23.39 -17.96
CA LYS A 341 -1.08 -24.40 -16.90
C LYS A 341 -2.41 -25.16 -17.06
N SER A 342 -3.42 -24.50 -17.62
CA SER A 342 -4.76 -25.06 -17.77
C SER A 342 -4.94 -25.92 -19.02
N ILE A 343 -3.91 -26.03 -19.87
CA ILE A 343 -3.97 -26.81 -21.10
C ILE A 343 -4.19 -28.29 -20.77
N ASN A 344 -5.16 -28.88 -21.45
CA ASN A 344 -5.44 -30.31 -21.40
C ASN A 344 -5.77 -30.82 -22.82
N PHE A 345 -5.42 -32.06 -23.12
CA PHE A 345 -5.75 -32.74 -24.38
C PHE A 345 -6.74 -33.85 -24.06
N LYS A 346 -7.89 -33.86 -24.73
CA LYS A 346 -8.85 -34.95 -24.64
C LYS A 346 -8.46 -36.14 -25.49
#